data_AF-A0A3B8HET2-F1
#
_entry.id   AF-A0A3B8HET2-F1
#
_cell.length_a   1.000
_cell.length_b   1.000
_cell.length_c   1.000
_cell.angle_alpha   90.00
_cell.angle_beta   90.00
_cell.angle_gamma   90.00
#
_symmetry.space_group_name_H-M   'P 1'
#
loop_
_entity.id
_entity.type
_entity.pdbx_description
1 polymer ?
#
loop_
_entity_poly.entity_id
_entity_poly.type
_entity_poly.pdbx_seq_one_letter_code
_entity_poly.pdbx_strand_id
1 'polypeptide(L)'
;VLSEEVSNQLKSRGYGSHFIKRKGVPGYDMSDALRVLHDQIQGFSGWLTKVEAAHDFSNMLTKLDAKNQPNEYAWATQYVHDMLENQTKTDRFVDAAKSVMFMNWLGGNIKNLAVNLTQNIILGTPTLGRHVGLGRANAQWLKAIKDLRIAVTDKGVIENPRLTEQERGFLADMIAEGWGRGQLMDELRGRMSGPAGKFWNKATQVMGWPMQASEQFNRLTLGLAAFRAAMAGQIYNEGTLTSLEMTAGQKFSYDTAKRFAEYVVNDAHFQYSKGNKPQFARGSLGGKALSAAYTFRTFSHNLLSAWRYMLGSGDKDAMKAFAASIMGTIALGGLGAIPIYQTLAALIRQLFGEDPLESGLRKKIPAPMRDLVMYGAPSALGINIGGSLGMELPVLDRARINKDFKDQLGETLGNILGPPYALVSQYMDAIDAMRSGNTARAVESASPAFIKNILSAHRLATEGQTTVSGKPIAVPGEKEARKLTAGEAIAKGLGFQPLSSTKAFEMHRTLSEVKSYRDEKQEEWANKYVQAKRAGDLQTATAIKEEARQWNREAVLKGRPDLKVDLHAAIAARRKPAQPMRQMKGMAKELREAYGM
;
A
#
# COMPACT_ATOMS: atom_id res chain seq x y z
N VAL A 1 -46.32 -0.64 -22.24
CA VAL A 1 -45.82 0.69 -22.65
C VAL A 1 -45.76 1.56 -21.41
N LEU A 2 -44.58 2.02 -20.98
CA LEU A 2 -44.43 2.92 -19.83
C LEU A 2 -45.03 4.29 -20.20
N SER A 3 -45.69 4.99 -19.27
CA SER A 3 -46.17 6.36 -19.52
C SER A 3 -45.00 7.28 -19.86
N GLU A 4 -45.26 8.31 -20.68
CA GLU A 4 -44.21 9.26 -21.12
C GLU A 4 -43.51 9.92 -19.92
N GLU A 5 -44.25 10.17 -18.84
CA GLU A 5 -43.75 10.75 -17.61
C GLU A 5 -42.80 9.81 -16.85
N VAL A 6 -43.13 8.52 -16.76
CA VAL A 6 -42.25 7.50 -16.18
C VAL A 6 -41.02 7.27 -17.07
N SER A 7 -41.20 7.24 -18.39
CA SER A 7 -40.10 7.16 -19.36
C SER A 7 -39.15 8.36 -19.22
N ASN A 8 -39.69 9.56 -19.09
CA ASN A 8 -38.91 10.80 -18.93
C ASN A 8 -38.22 10.86 -17.56
N GLN A 9 -38.83 10.36 -16.48
CA GLN A 9 -38.14 10.22 -15.19
C GLN A 9 -36.94 9.26 -15.27
N LEU A 10 -37.10 8.11 -15.92
CA LEU A 10 -36.01 7.15 -16.13
C LEU A 10 -34.89 7.74 -17.00
N LYS A 11 -35.26 8.44 -18.09
CA LYS A 11 -34.34 9.13 -19.00
C LYS A 11 -33.67 10.36 -18.37
N SER A 12 -34.29 11.00 -17.38
CA SER A 12 -33.80 12.27 -16.81
C SER A 12 -32.40 12.19 -16.20
N ARG A 13 -31.91 10.98 -15.93
CA ARG A 13 -30.62 10.71 -15.31
C ARG A 13 -29.57 10.35 -16.38
N GLY A 14 -28.47 11.10 -16.42
CA GLY A 14 -27.34 10.84 -17.32
C GLY A 14 -27.63 11.19 -18.79
N TYR A 15 -27.00 10.47 -19.71
CA TYR A 15 -27.11 10.74 -21.16
C TYR A 15 -28.54 10.58 -21.71
N GLY A 16 -29.37 9.76 -21.04
CA GLY A 16 -30.78 9.61 -21.38
C GLY A 16 -31.56 10.93 -21.48
N SER A 17 -31.08 11.96 -20.77
CA SER A 17 -31.73 13.28 -20.72
C SER A 17 -31.71 14.01 -22.07
N HIS A 18 -30.77 13.66 -22.96
CA HIS A 18 -30.71 14.16 -24.33
C HIS A 18 -31.87 13.67 -25.20
N PHE A 19 -32.52 12.56 -24.84
CA PHE A 19 -33.71 12.05 -25.54
C PHE A 19 -35.02 12.66 -25.04
N ILE A 20 -34.99 13.54 -24.02
CA ILE A 20 -36.16 14.24 -23.51
C ILE A 20 -36.36 15.50 -24.33
N LYS A 21 -37.51 15.63 -24.99
CA LYS A 21 -37.86 16.84 -25.75
C LYS A 21 -38.01 18.03 -24.78
N ARG A 22 -37.10 18.99 -24.85
CA ARG A 22 -37.13 20.24 -24.05
C ARG A 22 -37.20 21.45 -24.97
N LYS A 23 -37.95 22.48 -24.57
CA LYS A 23 -38.03 23.77 -25.28
C LYS A 23 -36.89 24.68 -24.81
N GLY A 24 -36.31 25.48 -25.72
CA GLY A 24 -35.33 26.53 -25.37
C GLY A 24 -33.93 26.02 -25.02
N VAL A 25 -33.48 24.90 -25.58
CA VAL A 25 -32.09 24.41 -25.40
C VAL A 25 -31.14 25.33 -26.18
N PRO A 26 -30.12 25.96 -25.54
CA PRO A 26 -29.11 26.72 -26.24
C PRO A 26 -28.42 25.87 -27.32
N GLY A 27 -28.07 26.47 -28.46
CA GLY A 27 -27.34 25.79 -29.54
C GLY A 27 -25.97 25.27 -29.09
N TYR A 28 -25.34 24.43 -29.93
CA TYR A 28 -24.04 23.82 -29.64
C TYR A 28 -22.92 24.87 -29.57
N ASP A 29 -21.96 24.66 -28.66
CA ASP A 29 -20.70 25.40 -28.63
C ASP A 29 -19.84 25.01 -29.83
N MET A 30 -19.75 25.90 -30.83
CA MET A 30 -18.99 25.70 -32.07
C MET A 30 -17.49 25.95 -31.92
N SER A 31 -17.02 26.43 -30.76
CA SER A 31 -15.61 26.77 -30.56
C SER A 31 -14.68 25.56 -30.36
N ASP A 32 -15.24 24.40 -29.96
CA ASP A 32 -14.51 23.15 -29.75
C ASP A 32 -15.38 21.93 -30.13
N ALA A 33 -15.77 21.85 -31.40
CA ALA A 33 -16.69 20.84 -31.92
C ALA A 33 -16.19 19.40 -31.72
N LEU A 34 -14.87 19.16 -31.78
CA LEU A 34 -14.29 17.83 -31.57
C LEU A 34 -14.46 17.35 -30.13
N ARG A 35 -14.24 18.24 -29.14
CA ARG A 35 -14.47 17.89 -27.73
C ARG A 35 -15.95 17.62 -27.47
N VAL A 36 -16.84 18.46 -28.00
CA VAL A 36 -18.30 18.28 -27.85
C VAL A 36 -18.74 16.95 -28.44
N LEU A 37 -18.26 16.60 -29.64
CA LEU A 37 -18.54 15.31 -30.29
C LEU A 37 -17.99 14.14 -29.48
N HIS A 38 -16.75 14.24 -29.01
CA HIS A 38 -16.12 13.23 -28.17
C HIS A 38 -16.90 13.00 -26.86
N ASP A 39 -17.30 14.07 -26.16
CA ASP A 39 -18.07 13.97 -24.92
C ASP A 39 -19.46 13.36 -25.15
N GLN A 40 -20.11 13.66 -26.29
CA GLN A 40 -21.36 13.04 -26.70
C GLN A 40 -21.20 11.55 -26.98
N ILE A 41 -20.19 11.16 -27.78
CA ILE A 41 -19.89 9.74 -28.05
C ILE A 41 -19.58 9.00 -26.74
N GLN A 42 -18.71 9.55 -25.89
CA GLN A 42 -18.40 8.94 -24.59
C GLN A 42 -19.64 8.80 -23.69
N GLY A 43 -20.49 9.83 -23.64
CA GLY A 43 -21.72 9.81 -22.87
C GLY A 43 -22.72 8.76 -23.38
N PHE A 44 -22.85 8.64 -24.70
CA PHE A 44 -23.72 7.66 -25.34
C PHE A 44 -23.22 6.22 -25.14
N SER A 45 -21.93 5.97 -25.41
CA SER A 45 -21.31 4.67 -25.19
C SER A 45 -21.45 4.24 -23.73
N GLY A 46 -21.16 5.13 -22.78
CA GLY A 46 -21.32 4.83 -21.36
C GLY A 46 -22.77 4.53 -20.95
N TRP A 47 -23.76 5.12 -21.64
CA TRP A 47 -25.17 4.79 -21.43
C TRP A 47 -25.53 3.41 -22.01
N LEU A 48 -25.11 3.11 -23.24
CA LEU A 48 -25.32 1.79 -23.86
C LEU A 48 -24.72 0.66 -23.02
N THR A 49 -23.46 0.80 -22.59
CA THR A 49 -22.80 -0.20 -21.75
C THR A 49 -23.53 -0.41 -20.43
N LYS A 50 -24.12 0.64 -19.82
CA LYS A 50 -24.94 0.50 -18.62
C LYS A 50 -26.25 -0.23 -18.87
N VAL A 51 -26.87 -0.04 -20.03
CA VAL A 51 -28.10 -0.74 -20.42
C VAL A 51 -27.81 -2.23 -20.61
N GLU A 52 -26.74 -2.56 -21.35
CA GLU A 52 -26.28 -3.94 -21.53
C GLU A 52 -25.93 -4.59 -20.18
N ALA A 53 -25.12 -3.93 -19.36
CA ALA A 53 -24.76 -4.43 -18.04
C ALA A 53 -25.98 -4.61 -17.13
N ALA A 54 -26.97 -3.71 -17.16
CA ALA A 54 -28.19 -3.84 -16.38
C ALA A 54 -29.01 -5.08 -16.81
N HIS A 55 -29.08 -5.34 -18.11
CA HIS A 55 -29.72 -6.55 -18.64
C HIS A 55 -29.01 -7.81 -18.17
N ASP A 56 -27.68 -7.86 -18.29
CA ASP A 56 -26.89 -9.03 -17.89
C ASP A 56 -26.93 -9.26 -16.38
N PHE A 57 -26.83 -8.20 -15.57
CA PHE A 57 -26.98 -8.28 -14.13
C PHE A 57 -28.37 -8.78 -13.72
N SER A 58 -29.43 -8.32 -14.40
CA SER A 58 -30.78 -8.83 -14.16
C SER A 58 -30.85 -10.33 -14.45
N ASN A 59 -30.28 -10.79 -15.57
CA ASN A 59 -30.24 -12.21 -15.93
C ASN A 59 -29.37 -13.07 -15.00
N MET A 60 -28.38 -12.47 -14.34
CA MET A 60 -27.59 -13.15 -13.30
C MET A 60 -28.36 -13.22 -11.98
N LEU A 61 -29.04 -12.16 -11.58
CA LEU A 61 -29.84 -12.12 -10.36
C LEU A 61 -31.01 -13.11 -10.40
N THR A 62 -31.63 -13.33 -11.56
CA THR A 62 -32.71 -14.33 -11.71
C THR A 62 -32.24 -15.77 -11.53
N LYS A 63 -30.94 -16.05 -11.66
CA LYS A 63 -30.35 -17.37 -11.41
C LYS A 63 -30.09 -17.63 -9.92
N LEU A 64 -30.14 -16.59 -9.09
CA LEU A 64 -29.95 -16.70 -7.64
C LEU A 64 -31.30 -16.91 -6.94
N ASP A 65 -31.36 -17.92 -6.09
CA ASP A 65 -32.55 -18.18 -5.30
C ASP A 65 -32.52 -17.37 -3.99
N ALA A 66 -33.34 -16.32 -3.93
CA ALA A 66 -33.42 -15.43 -2.77
C ALA A 66 -33.87 -16.15 -1.47
N LYS A 67 -34.57 -17.28 -1.56
CA LYS A 67 -35.05 -18.05 -0.41
C LYS A 67 -33.99 -19.00 0.13
N ASN A 68 -33.26 -19.66 -0.78
CA ASN A 68 -32.23 -20.64 -0.40
C ASN A 68 -30.87 -19.98 -0.11
N GLN A 69 -30.58 -18.83 -0.73
CA GLN A 69 -29.31 -18.10 -0.58
C GLN A 69 -29.53 -16.61 -0.29
N PRO A 70 -30.20 -16.25 0.82
CA PRO A 70 -30.60 -14.87 1.09
C PRO A 70 -29.42 -13.90 1.20
N ASN A 71 -28.29 -14.35 1.77
CA ASN A 71 -27.09 -13.52 1.93
C ASN A 71 -26.40 -13.23 0.58
N GLU A 72 -26.31 -14.23 -0.29
CA GLU A 72 -25.70 -14.10 -1.61
C GLU A 72 -26.55 -13.21 -2.52
N TYR A 73 -27.87 -13.42 -2.49
CA TYR A 73 -28.82 -12.56 -3.19
C TYR A 73 -28.75 -11.11 -2.71
N ALA A 74 -28.69 -10.87 -1.40
CA ALA A 74 -28.55 -9.52 -0.84
C ALA A 74 -27.24 -8.85 -1.27
N TRP A 75 -26.13 -9.59 -1.23
CA TRP A 75 -24.83 -9.09 -1.69
C TRP A 75 -24.85 -8.78 -3.19
N ALA A 76 -25.37 -9.69 -4.01
CA ALA A 76 -25.43 -9.53 -5.47
C ALA A 76 -26.32 -8.36 -5.85
N THR A 77 -27.48 -8.21 -5.20
CA THR A 77 -28.38 -7.07 -5.39
C THR A 77 -27.69 -5.75 -5.05
N GLN A 78 -26.98 -5.69 -3.92
CA GLN A 78 -26.21 -4.50 -3.54
C GLN A 78 -25.10 -4.22 -4.55
N TYR A 79 -24.41 -5.25 -5.03
CA TYR A 79 -23.36 -5.12 -6.03
C TYR A 79 -23.89 -4.53 -7.34
N VAL A 80 -25.01 -5.06 -7.85
CA VAL A 80 -25.67 -4.57 -9.06
C VAL A 80 -26.12 -3.12 -8.88
N HIS A 81 -26.73 -2.79 -7.75
CA HIS A 81 -27.11 -1.41 -7.43
C HIS A 81 -25.89 -0.48 -7.45
N ASP A 82 -24.79 -0.87 -6.78
CA ASP A 82 -23.57 -0.08 -6.73
C ASP A 82 -22.95 0.08 -8.12
N MET A 83 -22.95 -0.94 -8.99
CA MET A 83 -22.38 -0.85 -10.34
C MET A 83 -23.21 0.06 -11.27
N LEU A 84 -24.52 0.05 -11.13
CA LEU A 84 -25.43 0.83 -11.98
C LEU A 84 -25.65 2.26 -11.47
N GLU A 85 -25.33 2.56 -10.21
CA GLU A 85 -25.46 3.89 -9.61
C GLU A 85 -24.78 4.96 -10.48
N ASN A 86 -25.49 6.06 -10.74
CA ASN A 86 -24.91 7.23 -11.41
C ASN A 86 -24.02 8.00 -10.44
N GLN A 87 -22.96 8.64 -10.96
CA GLN A 87 -22.07 9.47 -10.15
C GLN A 87 -22.86 10.60 -9.46
N THR A 88 -22.86 10.57 -8.13
CA THR A 88 -23.48 11.57 -7.27
C THR A 88 -22.56 12.78 -7.07
N LYS A 89 -23.08 13.88 -6.48
CA LYS A 89 -22.24 15.03 -6.09
C LYS A 89 -21.14 14.62 -5.10
N THR A 90 -21.42 13.64 -4.24
CA THR A 90 -20.48 13.05 -3.29
C THR A 90 -19.35 12.30 -4.00
N ASP A 91 -19.66 11.57 -5.08
CA ASP A 91 -18.66 10.88 -5.90
C ASP A 91 -17.70 11.88 -6.56
N ARG A 92 -18.21 13.03 -7.04
CA ARG A 92 -17.35 14.10 -7.61
C ARG A 92 -16.41 14.72 -6.57
N PHE A 93 -16.87 14.91 -5.34
CA PHE A 93 -16.02 15.38 -4.24
C PHE A 93 -14.94 14.33 -3.88
N VAL A 94 -15.32 13.06 -3.82
CA VAL A 94 -14.40 11.96 -3.54
C VAL A 94 -13.35 11.82 -4.65
N ASP A 95 -13.74 11.97 -5.92
CA ASP A 95 -12.82 11.91 -7.05
C ASP A 95 -11.88 13.12 -7.08
N ALA A 96 -12.37 14.31 -6.70
CA ALA A 96 -11.53 15.49 -6.46
C ALA A 96 -10.53 15.25 -5.32
N ALA A 97 -10.97 14.66 -4.20
CA ALA A 97 -10.11 14.32 -3.07
C ALA A 97 -9.05 13.28 -3.47
N LYS A 98 -9.42 12.22 -4.21
CA LYS A 98 -8.48 11.24 -4.78
C LYS A 98 -7.44 11.90 -5.67
N SER A 99 -7.84 12.82 -6.55
CA SER A 99 -6.93 13.55 -7.43
C SER A 99 -5.94 14.43 -6.64
N VAL A 100 -6.39 15.09 -5.58
CA VAL A 100 -5.53 15.84 -4.64
C VAL A 100 -4.57 14.93 -3.90
N MET A 101 -5.06 13.82 -3.35
CA MET A 101 -4.19 12.85 -2.69
C MET A 101 -3.20 12.24 -3.69
N PHE A 102 -3.62 11.94 -4.91
CA PHE A 102 -2.74 11.45 -5.96
C PHE A 102 -1.60 12.44 -6.23
N MET A 103 -1.91 13.72 -6.45
CA MET A 103 -0.90 14.76 -6.66
C MET A 103 0.03 14.89 -5.45
N ASN A 104 -0.53 14.80 -4.24
CA ASN A 104 0.22 14.94 -3.00
C ASN A 104 1.16 13.75 -2.72
N TRP A 105 0.86 12.54 -3.19
CA TRP A 105 1.57 11.33 -2.78
C TRP A 105 2.26 10.55 -3.91
N LEU A 106 1.68 10.58 -5.11
CA LEU A 106 2.10 9.76 -6.23
C LEU A 106 2.66 10.59 -7.39
N GLY A 107 2.14 11.80 -7.61
CA GLY A 107 2.60 12.73 -8.65
C GLY A 107 4.08 13.11 -8.49
N GLY A 108 4.84 12.97 -9.57
CA GLY A 108 6.24 13.43 -9.64
C GLY A 108 7.26 12.65 -8.81
N ASN A 109 6.89 11.52 -8.20
CA ASN A 109 7.79 10.70 -7.40
C ASN A 109 8.34 9.51 -8.20
N ILE A 110 9.62 9.57 -8.59
CA ILE A 110 10.29 8.56 -9.44
C ILE A 110 10.39 7.19 -8.74
N LYS A 111 10.42 7.16 -7.40
CA LYS A 111 10.38 5.88 -6.66
C LYS A 111 9.14 5.06 -7.01
N ASN A 112 7.98 5.70 -7.20
CA ASN A 112 6.73 4.98 -7.48
C ASN A 112 6.75 4.33 -8.87
N LEU A 113 7.44 4.96 -9.84
CA LEU A 113 7.77 4.35 -11.13
C LEU A 113 8.62 3.09 -10.94
N ALA A 114 9.71 3.19 -10.15
CA ALA A 114 10.58 2.04 -9.90
C ALA A 114 9.84 0.87 -9.21
N VAL A 115 9.02 1.17 -8.21
CA VAL A 115 8.19 0.15 -7.52
C VAL A 115 7.19 -0.48 -8.49
N ASN A 116 6.51 0.32 -9.31
CA ASN A 116 5.57 -0.20 -10.31
C ASN A 116 6.29 -1.10 -11.32
N LEU A 117 7.42 -0.69 -11.91
CA LEU A 117 8.23 -1.53 -12.83
C LEU A 117 8.61 -2.90 -12.24
N THR A 118 8.71 -3.00 -10.91
CA THR A 118 9.03 -4.27 -10.24
C THR A 118 7.82 -5.17 -9.98
N GLN A 119 6.58 -4.71 -10.25
CA GLN A 119 5.34 -5.47 -10.01
C GLN A 119 5.32 -6.81 -10.74
N ASN A 120 5.89 -6.90 -11.94
CA ASN A 120 5.96 -8.17 -12.68
C ASN A 120 6.90 -9.20 -12.04
N ILE A 121 7.90 -8.77 -11.26
CA ILE A 121 8.74 -9.67 -10.46
C ILE A 121 7.94 -10.17 -9.26
N ILE A 122 7.13 -9.30 -8.67
CA ILE A 122 6.31 -9.63 -7.50
C ILE A 122 5.17 -10.57 -7.90
N LEU A 123 4.36 -10.27 -8.91
CA LEU A 123 3.16 -11.05 -9.21
C LEU A 123 3.02 -11.48 -10.67
N GLY A 124 3.42 -10.66 -11.63
CA GLY A 124 3.27 -10.97 -13.07
C GLY A 124 3.87 -12.30 -13.52
N THR A 125 5.18 -12.48 -13.31
CA THR A 125 5.89 -13.70 -13.69
C THR A 125 5.51 -14.91 -12.84
N PRO A 126 5.24 -14.79 -11.51
CA PRO A 126 4.59 -15.86 -10.76
C PRO A 126 3.23 -16.30 -11.30
N THR A 127 2.33 -15.36 -11.62
CA THR A 127 0.99 -15.65 -12.16
C THR A 127 1.11 -16.36 -13.50
N LEU A 128 1.89 -15.85 -14.45
CA LEU A 128 2.17 -16.56 -15.71
C LEU A 128 2.82 -17.93 -15.45
N GLY A 129 3.72 -18.00 -14.48
CA GLY A 129 4.43 -19.20 -14.07
C GLY A 129 3.53 -20.33 -13.57
N ARG A 130 2.33 -20.04 -13.06
CA ARG A 130 1.31 -21.05 -12.74
C ARG A 130 0.85 -21.83 -13.98
N HIS A 131 0.87 -21.20 -15.15
CA HIS A 131 0.35 -21.76 -16.39
C HIS A 131 1.42 -22.42 -17.26
N VAL A 132 2.63 -21.82 -17.29
CA VAL A 132 3.71 -22.21 -18.23
C VAL A 132 5.01 -22.61 -17.53
N GLY A 133 5.07 -22.45 -16.21
CA GLY A 133 6.22 -22.73 -15.36
C GLY A 133 7.10 -21.50 -15.19
N LEU A 134 7.59 -21.27 -13.96
CA LEU A 134 8.36 -20.06 -13.60
C LEU A 134 9.56 -19.79 -14.51
N GLY A 135 10.30 -20.83 -14.91
CA GLY A 135 11.45 -20.69 -15.81
C GLY A 135 11.06 -20.14 -17.19
N ARG A 136 9.98 -20.68 -17.79
CA ARG A 136 9.49 -20.23 -19.09
C ARG A 136 8.86 -18.84 -19.01
N ALA A 137 8.07 -18.59 -17.96
CA ALA A 137 7.46 -17.29 -17.70
C ALA A 137 8.52 -16.18 -17.62
N ASN A 138 9.58 -16.38 -16.82
CA ASN A 138 10.69 -15.45 -16.71
C ASN A 138 11.45 -15.26 -18.03
N ALA A 139 11.71 -16.35 -18.76
CA ALA A 139 12.41 -16.26 -20.05
C ALA A 139 11.62 -15.45 -21.09
N GLN A 140 10.30 -15.68 -21.19
CA GLN A 140 9.43 -14.94 -22.11
C GLN A 140 9.28 -13.48 -21.70
N TRP A 141 9.15 -13.21 -20.41
CA TRP A 141 9.04 -11.85 -19.87
C TRP A 141 10.33 -11.04 -20.08
N LEU A 142 11.50 -11.62 -19.84
CA LEU A 142 12.79 -10.95 -20.11
C LEU A 142 12.99 -10.66 -21.61
N LYS A 143 12.56 -11.57 -22.50
CA LYS A 143 12.54 -11.32 -23.95
C LYS A 143 11.59 -10.16 -24.29
N ALA A 144 10.38 -10.17 -23.75
CA ALA A 144 9.41 -9.10 -23.95
C ALA A 144 9.94 -7.73 -23.48
N ILE A 145 10.60 -7.66 -22.32
CA ILE A 145 11.30 -6.46 -21.86
C ILE A 145 12.35 -5.99 -22.87
N LYS A 146 13.21 -6.90 -23.33
CA LYS A 146 14.28 -6.57 -24.28
C LYS A 146 13.74 -6.01 -25.60
N ASP A 147 12.63 -6.55 -26.08
CA ASP A 147 12.01 -6.16 -27.34
C ASP A 147 11.24 -4.84 -27.19
N LEU A 148 10.58 -4.60 -26.05
CA LEU A 148 9.77 -3.41 -25.78
C LEU A 148 10.54 -2.25 -25.12
N ARG A 149 11.81 -2.40 -24.75
CA ARG A 149 12.60 -1.37 -24.04
C ARG A 149 12.66 0.01 -24.72
N ILE A 150 12.45 0.06 -26.04
CA ILE A 150 12.43 1.29 -26.86
C ILE A 150 11.02 1.74 -27.22
N ALA A 151 10.01 0.92 -26.93
CA ALA A 151 8.61 1.10 -27.30
C ALA A 151 7.80 1.66 -26.12
N VAL A 152 8.14 2.88 -25.71
CA VAL A 152 7.51 3.57 -24.55
C VAL A 152 6.23 4.32 -24.95
N THR A 153 5.89 4.34 -26.24
CA THR A 153 4.70 5.00 -26.79
C THR A 153 3.91 4.04 -27.67
N ASP A 154 2.61 4.27 -27.82
CA ASP A 154 1.73 3.46 -28.70
C ASP A 154 2.32 3.35 -30.12
N LYS A 155 2.80 4.47 -30.66
CA LYS A 155 3.49 4.50 -31.96
C LYS A 155 4.77 3.67 -31.95
N GLY A 156 5.59 3.79 -30.91
CA GLY A 156 6.82 3.01 -30.75
C GLY A 156 6.58 1.51 -30.58
N VAL A 157 5.39 1.10 -30.10
CA VAL A 157 4.95 -0.30 -30.03
C VAL A 157 4.54 -0.80 -31.42
N ILE A 158 3.71 -0.02 -32.12
CA ILE A 158 3.18 -0.37 -33.45
C ILE A 158 4.28 -0.33 -34.53
N GLU A 159 5.31 0.49 -34.39
CA GLU A 159 6.40 0.59 -35.39
C GLU A 159 7.63 -0.23 -34.98
N ASN A 160 7.55 -1.04 -33.92
CA ASN A 160 8.72 -1.73 -33.40
C ASN A 160 9.24 -2.81 -34.38
N PRO A 161 10.46 -2.67 -34.92
CA PRO A 161 11.01 -3.63 -35.87
C PRO A 161 11.43 -4.96 -35.22
N ARG A 162 11.53 -5.01 -33.89
CA ARG A 162 11.88 -6.24 -33.15
C ARG A 162 10.72 -7.20 -32.95
N LEU A 163 9.50 -6.75 -33.24
CA LEU A 163 8.29 -7.53 -33.08
C LEU A 163 7.86 -8.10 -34.44
N THR A 164 7.22 -9.27 -34.42
CA THR A 164 6.55 -9.78 -35.63
C THR A 164 5.30 -8.95 -35.92
N GLU A 165 4.76 -9.06 -37.14
CA GLU A 165 3.49 -8.40 -37.49
C GLU A 165 2.34 -8.85 -36.58
N GLN A 166 2.28 -10.14 -36.27
CA GLN A 166 1.29 -10.69 -35.35
C GLN A 166 1.45 -10.13 -33.92
N GLU A 167 2.68 -9.98 -33.43
CA GLU A 167 2.94 -9.40 -32.11
C GLU A 167 2.57 -7.91 -32.06
N ARG A 168 2.84 -7.17 -33.14
CA ARG A 168 2.42 -5.77 -33.26
C ARG A 168 0.89 -5.64 -33.26
N GLY A 169 0.20 -6.50 -34.03
CA GLY A 169 -1.26 -6.58 -34.03
C GLY A 169 -1.80 -6.85 -32.63
N PHE A 170 -1.23 -7.84 -31.92
CA PHE A 170 -1.65 -8.18 -30.56
C PHE A 170 -1.48 -7.02 -29.57
N LEU A 171 -0.34 -6.32 -29.62
CA LEU A 171 -0.13 -5.17 -28.73
C LEU A 171 -1.01 -3.98 -29.11
N ALA A 172 -1.31 -3.79 -30.39
CA ALA A 172 -2.27 -2.78 -30.84
C ALA A 172 -3.68 -3.09 -30.31
N ASP A 173 -4.14 -4.34 -30.41
CA ASP A 173 -5.41 -4.80 -29.85
C ASP A 173 -5.45 -4.57 -28.34
N MET A 174 -4.39 -4.96 -27.63
CA MET A 174 -4.27 -4.78 -26.18
C MET A 174 -4.37 -3.30 -25.75
N ILE A 175 -3.81 -2.38 -26.54
CA ILE A 175 -3.93 -0.92 -26.30
C ILE A 175 -5.32 -0.40 -26.67
N ALA A 176 -5.91 -0.88 -27.76
CA ALA A 176 -7.21 -0.45 -28.27
C ALA A 176 -8.37 -0.90 -27.36
N GLU A 177 -8.32 -2.14 -26.87
CA GLU A 177 -9.28 -2.73 -25.93
C GLU A 177 -9.10 -2.20 -24.50
N GLY A 178 -8.00 -1.49 -24.22
CA GLY A 178 -7.80 -0.73 -22.98
C GLY A 178 -7.20 -1.53 -21.81
N TRP A 179 -7.07 -2.85 -21.90
CA TRP A 179 -6.43 -3.67 -20.86
C TRP A 179 -4.89 -3.58 -20.86
N GLY A 180 -4.30 -3.06 -21.93
CA GLY A 180 -2.89 -2.65 -22.01
C GLY A 180 -2.57 -1.25 -21.50
N ARG A 181 -3.58 -0.41 -21.24
CA ARG A 181 -3.38 0.96 -20.75
C ARG A 181 -3.27 0.98 -19.23
N GLY A 182 -2.70 2.06 -18.69
CA GLY A 182 -2.62 2.26 -17.24
C GLY A 182 -3.99 2.50 -16.62
N GLN A 183 -4.60 1.46 -16.05
CA GLN A 183 -5.96 1.50 -15.48
C GLN A 183 -6.01 2.23 -14.15
N LEU A 184 -4.95 2.09 -13.33
CA LEU A 184 -4.88 2.73 -12.02
C LEU A 184 -4.87 4.26 -12.16
N MET A 185 -4.14 4.77 -13.16
CA MET A 185 -4.09 6.20 -13.43
C MET A 185 -5.44 6.76 -13.91
N ASP A 186 -6.15 6.02 -14.76
CA ASP A 186 -7.46 6.46 -15.26
C ASP A 186 -8.51 6.48 -14.14
N GLU A 187 -8.40 5.59 -13.15
CA GLU A 187 -9.22 5.63 -11.94
C GLU A 187 -8.85 6.81 -11.01
N LEU A 188 -7.55 7.08 -10.84
CA LEU A 188 -7.02 8.13 -9.96
C LEU A 188 -7.24 9.55 -10.49
N ARG A 189 -7.30 9.71 -11.83
CA ARG A 189 -7.34 11.01 -12.51
C ARG A 189 -8.64 11.79 -12.36
N GLY A 190 -9.67 11.25 -11.69
CA GLY A 190 -10.95 11.88 -11.34
C GLY A 190 -11.22 13.25 -11.98
N ARG A 191 -12.13 13.32 -12.98
CA ARG A 191 -12.34 14.54 -13.77
C ARG A 191 -12.86 15.71 -12.90
N MET A 192 -12.03 16.72 -12.65
CA MET A 192 -12.48 17.98 -12.05
C MET A 192 -13.16 18.88 -13.10
N SER A 193 -14.35 19.37 -12.79
CA SER A 193 -15.10 20.31 -13.64
C SER A 193 -14.76 21.78 -13.34
N GLY A 194 -14.73 22.63 -14.38
CA GLY A 194 -14.54 24.09 -14.25
C GLY A 194 -13.16 24.59 -14.74
N PRO A 195 -12.93 25.92 -14.80
CA PRO A 195 -11.70 26.52 -15.33
C PRO A 195 -10.43 26.12 -14.56
N ALA A 196 -10.48 26.16 -13.21
CA ALA A 196 -9.39 25.68 -12.36
C ALA A 196 -9.15 24.16 -12.51
N GLY A 197 -10.23 23.39 -12.79
CA GLY A 197 -10.17 21.97 -13.07
C GLY A 197 -9.39 21.64 -14.35
N LYS A 198 -9.40 22.51 -15.38
CA LYS A 198 -8.62 22.28 -16.62
C LYS A 198 -7.12 22.30 -16.37
N PHE A 199 -6.62 23.30 -15.64
CA PHE A 199 -5.21 23.37 -15.24
C PHE A 199 -4.84 22.17 -14.36
N TRP A 200 -5.70 21.85 -13.39
CA TRP A 200 -5.50 20.73 -12.48
C TRP A 200 -5.41 19.38 -13.22
N ASN A 201 -6.34 19.12 -14.14
CA ASN A 201 -6.34 17.92 -14.96
C ASN A 201 -5.08 17.83 -15.83
N LYS A 202 -4.59 18.95 -16.37
CA LYS A 202 -3.36 18.98 -17.17
C LYS A 202 -2.11 18.71 -16.33
N ALA A 203 -1.99 19.34 -15.15
CA ALA A 203 -0.89 19.09 -14.23
C ALA A 203 -0.87 17.62 -13.76
N THR A 204 -2.04 17.08 -13.42
CA THR A 204 -2.22 15.67 -13.04
C THR A 204 -1.83 14.72 -14.19
N GLN A 205 -2.20 15.05 -15.43
CA GLN A 205 -1.85 14.26 -16.60
C GLN A 205 -0.34 14.18 -16.80
N VAL A 206 0.36 15.32 -16.74
CA VAL A 206 1.82 15.40 -16.94
C VAL A 206 2.57 14.69 -15.82
N MET A 207 2.22 14.96 -14.56
CA MET A 207 2.88 14.33 -13.41
C MET A 207 2.57 12.84 -13.28
N GLY A 208 1.43 12.39 -13.80
CA GLY A 208 1.05 10.98 -13.85
C GLY A 208 1.62 10.21 -15.04
N TRP A 209 2.05 10.88 -16.11
CA TRP A 209 2.51 10.20 -17.33
C TRP A 209 3.59 9.14 -17.08
N PRO A 210 4.64 9.37 -16.27
CA PRO A 210 5.65 8.34 -16.00
C PRO A 210 5.06 7.08 -15.38
N MET A 211 4.08 7.23 -14.47
CA MET A 211 3.44 6.09 -13.82
C MET A 211 2.49 5.34 -14.77
N GLN A 212 1.78 6.07 -15.63
CA GLN A 212 0.95 5.46 -16.69
C GLN A 212 1.81 4.68 -17.69
N ALA A 213 2.94 5.26 -18.12
CA ALA A 213 3.89 4.59 -19.01
C ALA A 213 4.51 3.36 -18.34
N SER A 214 4.82 3.41 -17.05
CA SER A 214 5.29 2.24 -16.27
C SER A 214 4.28 1.10 -16.26
N GLU A 215 3.02 1.42 -15.94
CA GLU A 215 1.97 0.44 -15.84
C GLU A 215 1.68 -0.18 -17.21
N GLN A 216 1.59 0.65 -18.24
CA GLN A 216 1.47 0.21 -19.63
C GLN A 216 2.64 -0.69 -20.02
N PHE A 217 3.89 -0.29 -19.74
CA PHE A 217 5.06 -1.11 -20.04
C PHE A 217 5.01 -2.48 -19.36
N ASN A 218 4.64 -2.53 -18.08
CA ASN A 218 4.50 -3.78 -17.36
C ASN A 218 3.39 -4.67 -17.92
N ARG A 219 2.21 -4.10 -18.20
CA ARG A 219 1.09 -4.81 -18.79
C ARG A 219 1.48 -5.36 -20.16
N LEU A 220 2.05 -4.53 -21.04
CA LEU A 220 2.46 -4.94 -22.40
C LEU A 220 3.55 -6.01 -22.37
N THR A 221 4.56 -5.90 -21.49
CA THR A 221 5.63 -6.91 -21.39
C THR A 221 5.12 -8.23 -20.84
N LEU A 222 4.22 -8.22 -19.86
CA LEU A 222 3.60 -9.44 -19.36
C LEU A 222 2.63 -10.05 -20.38
N GLY A 223 1.81 -9.22 -21.03
CA GLY A 223 0.88 -9.63 -22.08
C GLY A 223 1.60 -10.27 -23.26
N LEU A 224 2.66 -9.64 -23.76
CA LEU A 224 3.50 -10.20 -24.82
C LEU A 224 4.14 -11.53 -24.40
N ALA A 225 4.59 -11.65 -23.15
CA ALA A 225 5.16 -12.88 -22.63
C ALA A 225 4.12 -14.02 -22.58
N ALA A 226 2.91 -13.72 -22.10
CA ALA A 226 1.80 -14.66 -22.04
C ALA A 226 1.35 -15.08 -23.45
N PHE A 227 1.20 -14.12 -24.37
CA PHE A 227 0.86 -14.37 -25.77
C PHE A 227 1.90 -15.26 -26.44
N ARG A 228 3.19 -14.95 -26.31
CA ARG A 228 4.29 -15.78 -26.85
C ARG A 228 4.28 -17.18 -26.26
N ALA A 229 3.99 -17.33 -24.97
CA ALA A 229 3.93 -18.64 -24.33
C ALA A 229 2.75 -19.48 -24.84
N ALA A 230 1.58 -18.87 -25.03
CA ALA A 230 0.41 -19.52 -25.63
C ALA A 230 0.66 -19.91 -27.10
N MET A 231 1.18 -18.98 -27.91
CA MET A 231 1.52 -19.23 -29.32
C MET A 231 2.58 -20.33 -29.49
N ALA A 232 3.45 -20.51 -28.49
CA ALA A 232 4.45 -21.57 -28.45
C ALA A 232 3.96 -22.90 -27.84
N GLY A 233 2.68 -23.00 -27.44
CA GLY A 233 2.11 -24.22 -26.83
C GLY A 233 2.73 -24.56 -25.46
N GLN A 234 3.21 -23.56 -24.72
CA GLN A 234 3.94 -23.77 -23.46
C GLN A 234 3.04 -23.91 -22.23
N ILE A 235 1.73 -23.75 -22.39
CA ILE A 235 0.74 -23.90 -21.33
C ILE A 235 0.59 -25.37 -21.01
N TYR A 236 0.81 -25.74 -19.75
CA TYR A 236 0.69 -27.13 -19.28
C TYR A 236 -0.35 -27.29 -18.17
N ASN A 237 -0.79 -26.20 -17.54
CA ASN A 237 -1.75 -26.26 -16.44
C ASN A 237 -3.11 -26.79 -16.94
N GLU A 238 -3.53 -27.94 -16.42
CA GLU A 238 -4.73 -28.65 -16.87
C GLU A 238 -6.01 -27.83 -16.74
N GLY A 239 -6.18 -27.09 -15.63
CA GLY A 239 -7.36 -26.24 -15.42
C GLY A 239 -7.46 -25.13 -16.46
N THR A 240 -6.32 -24.57 -16.87
CA THR A 240 -6.25 -23.53 -17.90
C THR A 240 -6.50 -24.10 -19.29
N LEU A 241 -5.94 -25.28 -19.58
CA LEU A 241 -6.17 -25.98 -20.83
C LEU A 241 -7.64 -26.37 -20.97
N THR A 242 -8.27 -26.85 -19.90
CA THR A 242 -9.69 -27.20 -19.86
C THR A 242 -10.57 -25.97 -20.09
N SER A 243 -10.28 -24.85 -19.41
CA SER A 243 -11.07 -23.63 -19.56
C SER A 243 -10.95 -22.98 -20.94
N LEU A 244 -9.89 -23.30 -21.67
CA LEU A 244 -9.65 -22.82 -23.03
C LEU A 244 -10.01 -23.86 -24.10
N GLU A 245 -10.52 -25.03 -23.69
CA GLU A 245 -10.85 -26.15 -24.58
C GLU A 245 -9.64 -26.64 -25.41
N MET A 246 -8.48 -26.73 -24.78
CA MET A 246 -7.20 -27.04 -25.43
C MET A 246 -6.46 -28.23 -24.81
N THR A 247 -5.52 -28.78 -25.59
CA THR A 247 -4.62 -29.86 -25.14
C THR A 247 -3.19 -29.34 -24.94
N ALA A 248 -2.44 -29.97 -24.02
CA ALA A 248 -1.08 -29.55 -23.71
C ALA A 248 -0.18 -29.67 -24.95
N GLY A 249 0.62 -28.63 -25.23
CA GLY A 249 1.50 -28.59 -26.41
C GLY A 249 0.85 -28.13 -27.71
N GLN A 250 -0.48 -27.98 -27.75
CA GLN A 250 -1.19 -27.42 -28.91
C GLN A 250 -0.88 -25.93 -29.04
N LYS A 251 -0.55 -25.47 -30.26
CA LYS A 251 -0.40 -24.04 -30.55
C LYS A 251 -1.77 -23.36 -30.57
N PHE A 252 -1.84 -22.20 -29.96
CA PHE A 252 -3.09 -21.45 -29.79
C PHE A 252 -3.37 -20.63 -31.05
N SER A 253 -4.65 -20.45 -31.37
CA SER A 253 -5.05 -19.42 -32.33
C SER A 253 -4.74 -18.04 -31.76
N TYR A 254 -4.68 -17.03 -32.63
CA TYR A 254 -4.45 -15.65 -32.22
C TYR A 254 -5.43 -15.19 -31.13
N ASP A 255 -6.73 -15.43 -31.33
CA ASP A 255 -7.77 -15.01 -30.38
C ASP A 255 -7.68 -15.74 -29.04
N THR A 256 -7.43 -17.05 -29.04
CA THR A 256 -7.29 -17.80 -27.79
C THR A 256 -6.03 -17.38 -27.03
N ALA A 257 -4.92 -17.13 -27.74
CA ALA A 257 -3.70 -16.59 -27.14
C ALA A 257 -3.91 -15.18 -26.57
N LYS A 258 -4.68 -14.33 -27.27
CA LYS A 258 -5.04 -12.98 -26.79
C LYS A 258 -5.85 -13.05 -25.50
N ARG A 259 -6.90 -13.89 -25.46
CA ARG A 259 -7.74 -14.10 -24.27
C ARG A 259 -6.95 -14.64 -23.07
N PHE A 260 -6.02 -15.56 -23.30
CA PHE A 260 -5.11 -16.03 -22.25
C PHE A 260 -4.21 -14.90 -21.72
N ALA A 261 -3.63 -14.10 -22.62
CA ALA A 261 -2.79 -12.97 -22.23
C ALA A 261 -3.57 -11.92 -21.44
N GLU A 262 -4.80 -11.60 -21.85
CA GLU A 262 -5.71 -10.70 -21.13
C GLU A 262 -6.00 -11.24 -19.72
N TYR A 263 -6.33 -12.52 -19.59
CA TYR A 263 -6.55 -13.17 -18.31
C TYR A 263 -5.34 -13.04 -17.37
N VAL A 264 -4.13 -13.40 -17.86
CA VAL A 264 -2.90 -13.32 -17.06
C VAL A 264 -2.57 -11.89 -16.64
N VAL A 265 -2.73 -10.92 -17.55
CA VAL A 265 -2.46 -9.51 -17.25
C VAL A 265 -3.44 -8.97 -16.23
N ASN A 266 -4.73 -9.27 -16.36
CA ASN A 266 -5.74 -8.82 -15.40
C ASN A 266 -5.57 -9.45 -14.01
N ASP A 267 -5.15 -10.71 -13.93
CA ASP A 267 -4.90 -11.39 -12.66
C ASP A 267 -3.64 -10.87 -11.95
N ALA A 268 -2.59 -10.53 -12.71
CA ALA A 268 -1.34 -10.00 -12.15
C ALA A 268 -1.32 -8.48 -11.87
N HIS A 269 -1.97 -7.69 -12.74
CA HIS A 269 -2.01 -6.23 -12.60
C HIS A 269 -3.25 -5.72 -11.91
N PHE A 270 -4.20 -6.61 -11.61
CA PHE A 270 -5.50 -6.30 -11.06
C PHE A 270 -6.35 -5.39 -11.94
N GLN A 271 -7.66 -5.47 -11.73
CA GLN A 271 -8.61 -4.50 -12.25
C GLN A 271 -8.91 -3.50 -11.14
N TYR A 272 -8.69 -2.21 -11.40
CA TYR A 272 -8.91 -1.14 -10.43
C TYR A 272 -10.31 -0.51 -10.55
N SER A 273 -11.21 -1.15 -11.31
CA SER A 273 -12.58 -0.66 -11.50
C SER A 273 -13.41 -0.72 -10.21
N LYS A 274 -14.55 0.00 -10.20
CA LYS A 274 -15.51 -0.01 -9.08
C LYS A 274 -15.91 -1.45 -8.69
N GLY A 275 -15.99 -2.37 -9.65
CA GLY A 275 -16.38 -3.77 -9.43
C GLY A 275 -15.43 -4.54 -8.52
N ASN A 276 -14.12 -4.30 -8.63
CA ASN A 276 -13.12 -5.05 -7.85
C ASN A 276 -12.87 -4.47 -6.45
N LYS A 277 -13.57 -3.40 -6.06
CA LYS A 277 -13.46 -2.82 -4.71
C LYS A 277 -14.23 -3.66 -3.70
N PRO A 278 -13.79 -3.74 -2.43
CA PRO A 278 -14.56 -4.37 -1.38
C PRO A 278 -15.86 -3.60 -1.12
N GLN A 279 -16.90 -4.30 -0.63
CA GLN A 279 -18.25 -3.75 -0.47
C GLN A 279 -18.29 -2.44 0.33
N PHE A 280 -17.49 -2.33 1.39
CA PHE A 280 -17.42 -1.11 2.20
C PHE A 280 -16.92 0.12 1.42
N ALA A 281 -16.19 -0.05 0.32
CA ALA A 281 -15.64 1.02 -0.52
C ALA A 281 -16.43 1.24 -1.83
N ARG A 282 -17.53 0.50 -2.06
CA ARG A 282 -18.31 0.56 -3.32
C ARG A 282 -19.52 1.51 -3.30
N GLY A 283 -20.31 1.57 -2.22
CA GLY A 283 -21.66 2.16 -2.30
C GLY A 283 -22.12 3.13 -1.19
N SER A 284 -21.68 3.00 0.07
CA SER A 284 -22.25 3.82 1.16
C SER A 284 -21.66 5.24 1.24
N LEU A 285 -22.40 6.23 1.76
CA LEU A 285 -21.93 7.63 1.89
C LEU A 285 -20.62 7.72 2.69
N GLY A 286 -20.49 6.93 3.77
CA GLY A 286 -19.23 6.79 4.52
C GLY A 286 -18.17 5.97 3.78
N GLY A 287 -18.58 4.94 3.04
CA GLY A 287 -17.73 4.12 2.20
C GLY A 287 -17.09 4.84 1.02
N LYS A 288 -17.78 5.85 0.46
CA LYS A 288 -17.28 6.72 -0.60
C LYS A 288 -16.11 7.57 -0.13
N ALA A 289 -16.13 8.10 1.10
CA ALA A 289 -14.98 8.80 1.70
C ALA A 289 -13.81 7.85 2.00
N LEU A 290 -14.09 6.65 2.51
CA LEU A 290 -13.09 5.59 2.71
C LEU A 290 -12.51 5.07 1.39
N SER A 291 -13.24 5.17 0.28
CA SER A 291 -12.75 4.73 -1.02
C SER A 291 -11.52 5.50 -1.50
N ALA A 292 -11.40 6.79 -1.15
CA ALA A 292 -10.22 7.59 -1.46
C ALA A 292 -8.99 7.14 -0.67
N ALA A 293 -9.20 6.73 0.58
CA ALA A 293 -8.18 6.14 1.42
C ALA A 293 -7.72 4.77 0.91
N TYR A 294 -8.70 3.95 0.55
CA TYR A 294 -8.50 2.59 0.09
C TYR A 294 -7.66 2.53 -1.19
N THR A 295 -7.73 3.54 -2.07
CA THR A 295 -6.93 3.56 -3.31
C THR A 295 -5.43 3.42 -3.07
N PHE A 296 -4.90 3.92 -1.95
CA PHE A 296 -3.49 3.75 -1.58
C PHE A 296 -3.14 2.36 -1.02
N ARG A 297 -4.16 1.55 -0.70
CA ARG A 297 -4.04 0.20 -0.17
C ARG A 297 -4.56 -0.87 -1.14
N THR A 298 -5.12 -0.49 -2.28
CA THR A 298 -5.71 -1.43 -3.25
C THR A 298 -4.68 -2.44 -3.75
N PHE A 299 -3.45 -2.01 -4.06
CA PHE A 299 -2.38 -2.94 -4.44
C PHE A 299 -2.06 -3.96 -3.33
N SER A 300 -1.81 -3.51 -2.10
CA SER A 300 -1.52 -4.39 -0.96
C SER A 300 -2.68 -5.36 -0.69
N HIS A 301 -3.92 -4.87 -0.71
CA HIS A 301 -5.09 -5.72 -0.52
C HIS A 301 -5.20 -6.78 -1.62
N ASN A 302 -5.11 -6.37 -2.90
CA ASN A 302 -5.23 -7.31 -4.00
C ASN A 302 -4.09 -8.33 -4.04
N LEU A 303 -2.85 -7.93 -3.69
CA LEU A 303 -1.71 -8.84 -3.59
C LEU A 303 -1.90 -9.86 -2.47
N LEU A 304 -2.37 -9.44 -1.28
CA LEU A 304 -2.73 -10.36 -0.20
C LEU A 304 -3.87 -11.31 -0.60
N SER A 305 -4.87 -10.82 -1.33
CA SER A 305 -5.97 -11.63 -1.84
C SER A 305 -5.47 -12.66 -2.87
N ALA A 306 -4.56 -12.27 -3.77
CA ALA A 306 -3.93 -13.18 -4.73
C ALA A 306 -3.11 -14.26 -4.00
N TRP A 307 -2.32 -13.89 -3.00
CA TRP A 307 -1.58 -14.85 -2.17
C TRP A 307 -2.49 -15.79 -1.40
N ARG A 308 -3.56 -15.27 -0.80
CA ARG A 308 -4.57 -16.09 -0.14
C ARG A 308 -5.20 -17.09 -1.11
N TYR A 309 -5.56 -16.65 -2.31
CA TYR A 309 -6.13 -17.51 -3.33
C TYR A 309 -5.13 -18.58 -3.78
N MET A 310 -3.87 -18.21 -4.05
CA MET A 310 -2.81 -19.16 -4.37
C MET A 310 -2.68 -20.21 -3.26
N LEU A 311 -2.55 -19.79 -1.99
CA LEU A 311 -2.50 -20.65 -0.79
C LEU A 311 -3.72 -21.58 -0.65
N GLY A 312 -4.92 -21.06 -0.89
CA GLY A 312 -6.17 -21.80 -0.74
C GLY A 312 -6.52 -22.73 -1.91
N SER A 313 -5.87 -22.58 -3.07
CA SER A 313 -6.21 -23.33 -4.28
C SER A 313 -5.85 -24.82 -4.24
N GLY A 314 -4.93 -25.23 -3.36
CA GLY A 314 -4.43 -26.62 -3.29
C GLY A 314 -3.57 -27.06 -4.49
N ASP A 315 -3.36 -26.19 -5.48
CA ASP A 315 -2.55 -26.44 -6.67
C ASP A 315 -1.06 -26.23 -6.35
N LYS A 316 -0.23 -27.24 -6.68
CA LYS A 316 1.23 -27.19 -6.49
C LYS A 316 1.86 -26.03 -7.27
N ASP A 317 1.34 -25.69 -8.44
CA ASP A 317 1.89 -24.59 -9.23
C ASP A 317 1.47 -23.23 -8.71
N ALA A 318 0.27 -23.11 -8.12
CA ALA A 318 -0.12 -21.95 -7.35
C ALA A 318 0.76 -21.77 -6.10
N MET A 319 1.17 -22.87 -5.44
CA MET A 319 2.12 -22.81 -4.31
C MET A 319 3.50 -22.31 -4.75
N LYS A 320 4.00 -22.80 -5.90
CA LYS A 320 5.26 -22.31 -6.47
C LYS A 320 5.16 -20.83 -6.87
N ALA A 321 4.03 -20.40 -7.44
CA ALA A 321 3.79 -19.01 -7.78
C ALA A 321 3.76 -18.13 -6.52
N PHE A 322 3.05 -18.55 -5.46
CA PHE A 322 3.07 -17.87 -4.17
C PHE A 322 4.49 -17.74 -3.60
N ALA A 323 5.24 -18.85 -3.56
CA ALA A 323 6.62 -18.84 -3.08
C ALA A 323 7.51 -17.92 -3.92
N ALA A 324 7.40 -17.96 -5.25
CA ALA A 324 8.12 -17.07 -6.16
C ALA A 324 7.75 -15.60 -5.95
N SER A 325 6.47 -15.32 -5.68
CA SER A 325 5.97 -13.97 -5.42
C SER A 325 6.50 -13.39 -4.11
N ILE A 326 6.53 -14.18 -3.04
CA ILE A 326 7.18 -13.80 -1.77
C ILE A 326 8.67 -13.61 -1.98
N MET A 327 9.35 -14.54 -2.67
CA MET A 327 10.78 -14.40 -2.96
C MET A 327 11.09 -13.15 -3.78
N GLY A 328 10.27 -12.82 -4.78
CA GLY A 328 10.37 -11.58 -5.54
C GLY A 328 10.20 -10.35 -4.67
N THR A 329 9.24 -10.38 -3.74
CA THR A 329 9.00 -9.30 -2.76
C THR A 329 10.21 -9.11 -1.83
N ILE A 330 10.75 -10.19 -1.28
CA ILE A 330 11.96 -10.17 -0.44
C ILE A 330 13.18 -9.73 -1.25
N ALA A 331 13.33 -10.20 -2.48
CA ALA A 331 14.43 -9.80 -3.35
C ALA A 331 14.40 -8.29 -3.66
N LEU A 332 13.24 -7.65 -3.66
CA LEU A 332 13.10 -6.23 -3.98
C LEU A 332 13.12 -5.32 -2.75
N GLY A 333 12.49 -5.73 -1.65
CA GLY A 333 12.32 -4.88 -0.47
C GLY A 333 12.89 -5.46 0.82
N GLY A 334 13.55 -6.63 0.75
CA GLY A 334 14.09 -7.35 1.90
C GLY A 334 12.99 -7.91 2.81
N LEU A 335 13.39 -8.35 4.01
CA LEU A 335 12.43 -8.83 5.01
C LEU A 335 11.39 -7.78 5.41
N GLY A 336 11.75 -6.48 5.37
CA GLY A 336 10.83 -5.39 5.66
C GLY A 336 9.68 -5.21 4.65
N ALA A 337 9.70 -5.95 3.53
CA ALA A 337 8.60 -5.99 2.56
C ALA A 337 7.61 -7.14 2.79
N ILE A 338 7.94 -8.10 3.68
CA ILE A 338 7.02 -9.16 4.07
C ILE A 338 5.88 -8.52 4.88
N PRO A 339 4.61 -8.86 4.63
CA PRO A 339 3.50 -8.33 5.40
C PRO A 339 3.67 -8.56 6.89
N ILE A 340 3.40 -7.52 7.68
CA ILE A 340 3.34 -7.57 9.15
C ILE A 340 4.70 -7.96 9.79
N TYR A 341 5.80 -7.98 9.04
CA TYR A 341 7.08 -8.42 9.56
C TYR A 341 7.59 -7.49 10.65
N GLN A 342 7.59 -6.17 10.42
CA GLN A 342 8.05 -5.20 11.41
C GLN A 342 7.14 -5.16 12.63
N THR A 343 5.83 -5.32 12.44
CA THR A 343 4.87 -5.46 13.53
C THR A 343 5.15 -6.70 14.38
N LEU A 344 5.38 -7.86 13.76
CA LEU A 344 5.69 -9.10 14.46
C LEU A 344 7.04 -8.99 15.19
N ALA A 345 8.05 -8.43 14.53
CA ALA A 345 9.36 -8.15 15.11
C ALA A 345 9.24 -7.25 16.36
N ALA A 346 8.47 -6.17 16.28
CA ALA A 346 8.24 -5.25 17.39
C ALA A 346 7.54 -5.95 18.57
N LEU A 347 6.50 -6.76 18.29
CA LEU A 347 5.81 -7.53 19.32
C LEU A 347 6.73 -8.57 19.99
N ILE A 348 7.51 -9.30 19.19
CA ILE A 348 8.50 -10.27 19.71
C ILE A 348 9.52 -9.53 20.59
N ARG A 349 10.00 -8.36 20.19
CA ARG A 349 10.90 -7.53 21.03
C ARG A 349 10.23 -7.05 22.31
N GLN A 350 8.96 -6.67 22.24
CA GLN A 350 8.20 -6.24 23.42
C GLN A 350 7.88 -7.40 24.38
N LEU A 351 7.77 -8.64 23.89
CA LEU A 351 7.53 -9.80 24.73
C LEU A 351 8.81 -10.40 25.32
N PHE A 352 9.89 -10.44 24.53
CA PHE A 352 11.10 -11.19 24.84
C PHE A 352 12.35 -10.32 25.04
N GLY A 353 12.28 -9.01 24.76
CA GLY A 353 13.45 -8.11 24.82
C GLY A 353 14.46 -8.32 23.69
N GLU A 354 14.13 -9.17 22.73
CA GLU A 354 14.95 -9.48 21.56
C GLU A 354 14.07 -9.86 20.37
N ASP A 355 14.61 -9.71 19.16
CA ASP A 355 14.05 -10.31 17.96
C ASP A 355 14.96 -11.45 17.52
N PRO A 356 14.67 -12.71 17.87
CA PRO A 356 15.49 -13.85 17.47
C PRO A 356 15.49 -14.07 15.96
N LEU A 357 14.41 -13.68 15.26
CA LEU A 357 14.29 -13.84 13.82
C LEU A 357 15.23 -12.87 13.12
N GLU A 358 15.19 -11.60 13.47
CA GLU A 358 16.06 -10.59 12.86
C GLU A 358 17.52 -10.74 13.33
N SER A 359 17.75 -10.87 14.64
CA SER A 359 19.11 -10.96 15.20
C SER A 359 19.79 -12.30 14.86
N GLY A 360 19.05 -13.41 14.88
CA GLY A 360 19.54 -14.72 14.50
C GLY A 360 19.86 -14.80 13.00
N LEU A 361 19.03 -14.19 12.16
CA LEU A 361 19.27 -14.15 10.72
C LEU A 361 20.43 -13.21 10.37
N ARG A 362 20.53 -12.00 10.96
CA ARG A 362 21.67 -11.09 10.76
C ARG A 362 23.00 -11.73 11.17
N LYS A 363 23.00 -12.58 12.21
CA LYS A 363 24.19 -13.32 12.68
C LYS A 363 24.59 -14.46 11.74
N LYS A 364 23.63 -15.15 11.12
CA LYS A 364 23.87 -16.29 10.21
C LYS A 364 24.21 -15.88 8.79
N ILE A 365 23.79 -14.69 8.35
CA ILE A 365 24.06 -14.18 7.00
C ILE A 365 25.41 -13.45 6.95
N PRO A 366 26.28 -13.75 5.96
CA PRO A 366 27.51 -13.01 5.73
C PRO A 366 27.27 -11.50 5.58
N ALA A 367 28.17 -10.68 6.12
CA ALA A 367 28.11 -9.22 6.02
C ALA A 367 27.77 -8.68 4.61
N PRO A 368 28.36 -9.17 3.50
CA PRO A 368 28.04 -8.65 2.16
C PRO A 368 26.62 -8.98 1.69
N MET A 369 25.98 -10.04 2.20
CA MET A 369 24.63 -10.45 1.82
C MET A 369 23.56 -9.91 2.79
N ARG A 370 23.97 -9.36 3.92
CA ARG A 370 23.06 -8.90 4.98
C ARG A 370 22.16 -7.77 4.48
N ASP A 371 22.71 -6.82 3.73
CA ASP A 371 21.93 -5.71 3.20
C ASP A 371 20.96 -6.15 2.11
N LEU A 372 21.40 -7.09 1.26
CA LEU A 372 20.57 -7.67 0.22
C LEU A 372 19.35 -8.40 0.81
N VAL A 373 19.54 -9.19 1.88
CA VAL A 373 18.44 -9.93 2.51
C VAL A 373 17.54 -9.01 3.34
N MET A 374 18.11 -8.03 4.03
CA MET A 374 17.32 -7.15 4.90
C MET A 374 16.59 -6.03 4.16
N TYR A 375 17.16 -5.54 3.07
CA TYR A 375 16.67 -4.34 2.36
C TYR A 375 16.44 -4.56 0.86
N GLY A 376 16.71 -5.76 0.34
CA GLY A 376 16.50 -6.12 -1.06
C GLY A 376 17.65 -5.71 -1.99
N ALA A 377 17.55 -6.09 -3.26
CA ALA A 377 18.52 -5.81 -4.33
C ALA A 377 18.83 -4.32 -4.52
N PRO A 378 17.88 -3.38 -4.37
CA PRO A 378 18.18 -1.95 -4.46
C PRO A 378 19.20 -1.47 -3.41
N SER A 379 19.41 -2.21 -2.32
CA SER A 379 20.43 -1.89 -1.31
C SER A 379 21.85 -1.85 -1.87
N ALA A 380 22.14 -2.60 -2.94
CA ALA A 380 23.42 -2.56 -3.64
C ALA A 380 23.72 -1.18 -4.25
N LEU A 381 22.68 -0.38 -4.52
CA LEU A 381 22.78 0.99 -5.00
C LEU A 381 22.67 2.03 -3.86
N GLY A 382 22.72 1.59 -2.60
CA GLY A 382 22.58 2.47 -1.43
C GLY A 382 21.16 3.01 -1.21
N ILE A 383 20.14 2.41 -1.84
CA ILE A 383 18.74 2.80 -1.71
C ILE A 383 17.89 1.66 -1.14
N ASN A 384 16.79 2.00 -0.49
CA ASN A 384 15.82 1.05 0.04
C ASN A 384 14.41 1.40 -0.48
N ILE A 385 13.72 0.40 -1.03
CA ILE A 385 12.30 0.51 -1.43
C ILE A 385 11.38 -0.35 -0.56
N GLY A 386 11.93 -1.12 0.39
CA GLY A 386 11.19 -2.00 1.28
C GLY A 386 10.06 -1.31 2.02
N GLY A 387 10.26 -0.08 2.51
CA GLY A 387 9.19 0.70 3.15
C GLY A 387 8.02 1.09 2.24
N SER A 388 8.17 0.98 0.91
CA SER A 388 7.07 1.21 -0.06
C SER A 388 6.40 -0.09 -0.52
N LEU A 389 7.05 -1.23 -0.32
CA LEU A 389 6.51 -2.57 -0.54
C LEU A 389 5.90 -3.17 0.75
N GLY A 390 6.35 -2.69 1.91
CA GLY A 390 5.95 -3.16 3.22
C GLY A 390 4.45 -3.02 3.45
N MET A 391 3.83 -4.15 3.81
CA MET A 391 2.41 -4.22 4.17
C MET A 391 2.28 -4.29 5.69
N GLU A 392 2.79 -3.26 6.36
CA GLU A 392 2.80 -3.18 7.82
C GLU A 392 1.48 -2.65 8.39
N LEU A 393 1.22 -3.01 9.65
CA LEU A 393 0.07 -2.60 10.44
C LEU A 393 0.42 -1.37 11.30
N PRO A 394 0.04 -0.14 10.89
CA PRO A 394 0.50 1.07 11.57
C PRO A 394 -0.04 1.26 12.99
N VAL A 395 -1.12 0.55 13.34
CA VAL A 395 -1.84 0.73 14.61
C VAL A 395 -1.22 -0.09 15.76
N LEU A 396 -0.36 -1.06 15.44
CA LEU A 396 0.23 -1.95 16.44
C LEU A 396 1.51 -1.41 17.11
N ASP A 397 2.07 -0.31 16.61
CA ASP A 397 3.19 0.40 17.29
C ASP A 397 2.80 0.94 18.68
N ARG A 398 1.50 0.93 19.03
CA ARG A 398 0.97 1.30 20.36
C ARG A 398 0.25 0.15 21.07
N ALA A 399 0.37 -1.07 20.56
CA ALA A 399 -0.26 -2.24 21.16
C ALA A 399 0.25 -2.44 22.59
N ARG A 400 -0.69 -2.41 23.55
CA ARG A 400 -0.40 -2.72 24.96
C ARG A 400 -0.56 -4.21 25.16
N ILE A 401 0.33 -4.80 25.96
CA ILE A 401 0.40 -6.25 26.27
C ILE A 401 -0.92 -6.80 26.87
N ASN A 402 -1.80 -5.94 27.40
CA ASN A 402 -2.99 -6.34 28.15
C ASN A 402 -4.25 -6.70 27.32
N LYS A 403 -4.15 -6.83 25.99
CA LYS A 403 -5.27 -7.25 25.12
C LYS A 403 -4.89 -8.54 24.37
N ASP A 404 -5.85 -9.43 24.17
CA ASP A 404 -5.63 -10.73 23.52
C ASP A 404 -5.13 -10.55 22.07
N PHE A 405 -4.09 -11.29 21.67
CA PHE A 405 -3.40 -11.10 20.39
C PHE A 405 -4.32 -11.31 19.18
N LYS A 406 -5.26 -12.26 19.28
CA LYS A 406 -6.27 -12.51 18.23
C LYS A 406 -7.24 -11.36 18.06
N ASP A 407 -7.68 -10.75 19.16
CA ASP A 407 -8.59 -9.61 19.15
C ASP A 407 -7.87 -8.36 18.62
N GLN A 408 -6.60 -8.17 18.98
CA GLN A 408 -5.79 -7.09 18.43
C GLN A 408 -5.55 -7.26 16.93
N LEU A 409 -5.25 -8.46 16.45
CA LEU A 409 -5.04 -8.72 15.02
C LEU A 409 -6.35 -8.54 14.23
N GLY A 410 -7.48 -9.01 14.78
CA GLY A 410 -8.82 -8.88 14.18
C GLY A 410 -9.32 -7.45 14.11
N GLU A 411 -9.25 -6.69 15.21
CA GLU A 411 -9.56 -5.25 15.25
C GLU A 411 -8.62 -4.46 14.32
N THR A 412 -7.34 -4.85 14.24
CA THR A 412 -6.35 -4.15 13.42
C THR A 412 -6.48 -4.45 11.93
N LEU A 413 -6.82 -5.69 11.54
CA LEU A 413 -7.14 -6.06 10.16
C LEU A 413 -8.36 -5.27 9.65
N GLY A 414 -9.36 -5.03 10.51
CA GLY A 414 -10.46 -4.09 10.25
C GLY A 414 -9.99 -2.65 10.07
N ASN A 415 -8.98 -2.21 10.83
CA ASN A 415 -8.37 -0.88 10.73
C ASN A 415 -7.38 -0.72 9.55
N ILE A 416 -6.83 -1.80 8.97
CA ILE A 416 -6.10 -1.75 7.68
C ILE A 416 -6.99 -1.14 6.59
N LEU A 417 -8.29 -1.45 6.67
CA LEU A 417 -9.31 -1.04 5.74
C LEU A 417 -9.89 0.36 6.06
N GLY A 418 -9.43 1.00 7.15
CA GLY A 418 -9.82 2.34 7.58
C GLY A 418 -9.12 3.49 6.83
N PRO A 419 -9.35 4.76 7.22
CA PRO A 419 -8.72 5.93 6.61
C PRO A 419 -7.19 5.76 6.58
N PRO A 420 -6.49 6.28 5.56
CA PRO A 420 -5.12 5.91 5.35
C PRO A 420 -4.30 6.64 6.42
N TYR A 421 -3.76 5.87 7.38
CA TYR A 421 -2.99 6.39 8.50
C TYR A 421 -1.92 7.41 8.07
N ALA A 422 -1.29 7.20 6.91
CA ALA A 422 -0.29 8.09 6.33
C ALA A 422 -0.80 9.53 6.08
N LEU A 423 -2.08 9.72 5.72
CA LEU A 423 -2.66 11.06 5.60
C LEU A 423 -2.79 11.72 6.97
N VAL A 424 -3.31 10.99 7.95
CA VAL A 424 -3.52 11.52 9.30
C VAL A 424 -2.17 11.85 9.95
N SER A 425 -1.19 10.95 9.84
CA SER A 425 0.13 11.14 10.44
C SER A 425 0.89 12.31 9.82
N GLN A 426 0.77 12.57 8.52
CA GLN A 426 1.43 13.73 7.88
C GLN A 426 0.95 15.06 8.47
N TYR A 427 -0.36 15.22 8.69
CA TYR A 427 -0.91 16.44 9.30
C TYR A 427 -0.60 16.50 10.80
N MET A 428 -0.63 15.37 11.51
CA MET A 428 -0.22 15.31 12.91
C MET A 428 1.25 15.70 13.08
N ASP A 429 2.15 15.19 12.24
CA ASP A 429 3.57 15.54 12.24
C ASP A 429 3.77 17.03 11.96
N ALA A 430 2.97 17.63 11.07
CA ALA A 430 3.02 19.07 10.82
C ALA A 430 2.55 19.89 12.03
N ILE A 431 1.47 19.46 12.70
CA ILE A 431 0.97 20.07 13.94
C ILE A 431 2.00 19.92 15.06
N ASP A 432 2.58 18.75 15.25
CA ASP A 432 3.57 18.47 16.29
C ASP A 432 4.87 19.25 16.03
N ALA A 433 5.30 19.36 14.77
CA ALA A 433 6.42 20.21 14.37
C ALA A 433 6.14 21.70 14.67
N MET A 434 4.93 22.17 14.37
CA MET A 434 4.51 23.55 14.66
C MET A 434 4.45 23.81 16.18
N ARG A 435 3.89 22.88 16.95
CA ARG A 435 3.88 22.90 18.43
C ARG A 435 5.29 22.89 19.02
N SER A 436 6.22 22.23 18.35
CA SER A 436 7.65 22.19 18.71
C SER A 436 8.42 23.41 18.23
N GLY A 437 7.76 24.42 17.64
CA GLY A 437 8.38 25.65 17.14
C GLY A 437 9.12 25.51 15.81
N ASN A 438 9.05 24.34 15.15
CA ASN A 438 9.75 24.07 13.90
C ASN A 438 8.82 24.29 12.69
N THR A 439 8.66 25.54 12.29
CA THR A 439 7.79 25.97 11.17
C THR A 439 8.28 25.43 9.82
N ALA A 440 9.60 25.40 9.59
CA ALA A 440 10.18 24.82 8.38
C ALA A 440 9.84 23.33 8.26
N ARG A 441 9.92 22.58 9.36
CA ARG A 441 9.52 21.17 9.41
C ARG A 441 8.01 20.99 9.24
N ALA A 442 7.19 21.91 9.75
CA ALA A 442 5.75 21.88 9.54
C ALA A 442 5.37 22.06 8.06
N VAL A 443 6.02 23.02 7.37
CA VAL A 443 5.84 23.24 5.93
C VAL A 443 6.35 22.03 5.13
N GLU A 444 7.54 21.51 5.45
CA GLU A 444 8.09 20.30 4.84
C GLU A 444 7.11 19.11 4.98
N SER A 445 6.59 18.90 6.19
CA SER A 445 5.66 17.82 6.49
C SER A 445 4.33 17.99 5.78
N ALA A 446 3.77 19.20 5.68
CA ALA A 446 2.49 19.46 5.00
C ALA A 446 2.59 19.49 3.46
N SER A 447 3.80 19.55 2.90
CA SER A 447 4.01 19.64 1.46
C SER A 447 3.73 18.33 0.71
N PRO A 448 3.38 18.41 -0.60
CA PRO A 448 3.37 17.26 -1.51
C PRO A 448 4.68 16.48 -1.50
N ALA A 449 4.59 15.17 -1.69
CA ALA A 449 5.70 14.22 -1.57
C ALA A 449 6.92 14.62 -2.40
N PHE A 450 6.76 15.12 -3.62
CA PHE A 450 7.89 15.56 -4.46
C PHE A 450 8.62 16.77 -3.85
N ILE A 451 7.88 17.77 -3.35
CA ILE A 451 8.45 18.94 -2.65
C ILE A 451 9.07 18.51 -1.33
N LYS A 452 8.33 17.72 -0.54
CA LYS A 452 8.78 17.16 0.74
C LYS A 452 10.08 16.38 0.57
N ASN A 453 10.22 15.59 -0.48
CA ASN A 453 11.43 14.84 -0.76
C ASN A 453 12.64 15.77 -1.02
N ILE A 454 12.47 16.82 -1.82
CA ILE A 454 13.51 17.83 -2.08
C ILE A 454 13.89 18.60 -0.81
N LEU A 455 12.89 19.13 -0.09
CA LEU A 455 13.10 19.88 1.16
C LEU A 455 13.76 18.99 2.22
N SER A 456 13.27 17.76 2.39
CA SER A 456 13.86 16.78 3.31
C SER A 456 15.27 16.39 2.91
N ALA A 457 15.58 16.27 1.62
CA ALA A 457 16.92 15.96 1.14
C ALA A 457 17.91 17.08 1.48
N HIS A 458 17.51 18.33 1.22
CA HIS A 458 18.33 19.50 1.59
C HIS A 458 18.56 19.56 3.10
N ARG A 459 17.50 19.47 3.89
CA ARG A 459 17.56 19.51 5.36
C ARG A 459 18.41 18.36 5.93
N LEU A 460 18.23 17.14 5.44
CA LEU A 460 19.01 15.99 5.92
C LEU A 460 20.48 16.06 5.47
N ALA A 461 20.80 16.79 4.40
CA ALA A 461 22.18 17.05 4.00
C ALA A 461 22.85 18.14 4.86
N THR A 462 22.11 19.18 5.25
CA THR A 462 22.66 20.32 6.01
C THR A 462 22.57 20.12 7.53
N GLU A 463 21.38 19.84 8.06
CA GLU A 463 21.06 19.72 9.48
C GLU A 463 21.20 18.29 10.01
N GLY A 464 20.98 17.30 9.14
CA GLY A 464 21.00 15.87 9.51
C GLY A 464 19.66 15.31 9.97
N GLN A 465 19.67 14.03 10.33
CA GLN A 465 18.47 13.26 10.68
C GLN A 465 18.01 13.59 12.10
N THR A 466 16.73 13.95 12.24
CA THR A 466 16.11 14.35 13.51
C THR A 466 14.72 13.71 13.67
N THR A 467 14.26 13.59 14.92
CA THR A 467 12.85 13.27 15.22
C THR A 467 11.94 14.45 14.85
N VAL A 468 10.62 14.24 14.84
CA VAL A 468 9.64 15.33 14.62
C VAL A 468 9.82 16.46 15.66
N SER A 469 10.17 16.10 16.89
CA SER A 469 10.49 17.04 17.97
C SER A 469 11.88 17.69 17.88
N GLY A 470 12.67 17.38 16.85
CA GLY A 470 13.99 17.98 16.62
C GLY A 470 15.16 17.27 17.31
N LYS A 471 14.95 16.14 17.99
CA LYS A 471 16.04 15.38 18.63
C LYS A 471 16.93 14.75 17.55
N PRO A 472 18.25 14.95 17.57
CA PRO A 472 19.14 14.36 16.57
C PRO A 472 19.15 12.83 16.68
N ILE A 473 19.08 12.18 15.51
CA ILE A 473 19.25 10.74 15.35
C ILE A 473 20.67 10.52 14.84
N ALA A 474 21.54 10.10 15.75
CA ALA A 474 22.92 9.75 15.49
C ALA A 474 23.08 8.23 15.35
N VAL A 475 24.10 7.80 14.61
CA VAL A 475 24.55 6.41 14.67
C VAL A 475 25.21 6.18 16.04
N PRO A 476 24.99 5.04 16.72
CA PRO A 476 25.65 4.77 17.99
C PRO A 476 27.17 4.97 17.90
N GLY A 477 27.71 5.84 18.75
CA GLY A 477 29.14 6.22 18.74
C GLY A 477 29.42 7.59 18.12
N GLU A 478 28.47 8.18 17.39
CA GLU A 478 28.57 9.53 16.83
C GLU A 478 27.89 10.56 17.73
N LYS A 479 28.47 11.78 17.78
CA LYS A 479 27.92 12.90 18.57
C LYS A 479 26.96 13.78 17.77
N GLU A 480 27.06 13.76 16.45
CA GLU A 480 26.28 14.62 15.56
C GLU A 480 25.10 13.87 14.93
N ALA A 481 24.08 14.63 14.53
CA ALA A 481 23.00 14.10 13.70
C ALA A 481 23.58 13.58 12.40
N ARG A 482 23.17 12.39 12.00
CA ARG A 482 23.69 11.79 10.77
C ARG A 482 23.21 12.59 9.55
N LYS A 483 24.14 12.97 8.68
CA LYS A 483 23.87 13.75 7.45
C LYS A 483 23.83 12.88 6.20
N LEU A 484 23.10 13.31 5.17
CA LEU A 484 23.15 12.70 3.85
C LEU A 484 24.43 13.10 3.11
N THR A 485 25.02 12.14 2.40
CA THR A 485 26.01 12.44 1.36
C THR A 485 25.33 13.07 0.14
N ALA A 486 26.09 13.67 -0.77
CA ALA A 486 25.54 14.29 -1.98
C ALA A 486 24.72 13.29 -2.84
N GLY A 487 25.22 12.06 -3.01
CA GLY A 487 24.52 11.01 -3.75
C GLY A 487 23.22 10.58 -3.07
N GLU A 488 23.23 10.46 -1.75
CA GLU A 488 22.02 10.12 -0.98
C GLU A 488 20.99 11.25 -0.96
N ALA A 489 21.45 12.50 -0.95
CA ALA A 489 20.57 13.68 -1.06
C ALA A 489 19.89 13.71 -2.43
N ILE A 490 20.62 13.42 -3.51
CA ILE A 490 20.04 13.28 -4.86
C ILE A 490 19.00 12.14 -4.87
N ALA A 491 19.37 10.95 -4.39
CA ALA A 491 18.44 9.82 -4.31
C ALA A 491 17.18 10.16 -3.51
N LYS A 492 17.34 10.86 -2.37
CA LYS A 492 16.25 11.34 -1.54
C LYS A 492 15.37 12.35 -2.25
N GLY A 493 15.95 13.29 -2.99
CA GLY A 493 15.24 14.28 -3.80
C GLY A 493 14.39 13.63 -4.91
N LEU A 494 14.88 12.55 -5.52
CA LEU A 494 14.13 11.73 -6.49
C LEU A 494 13.06 10.84 -5.82
N GLY A 495 13.00 10.83 -4.49
CA GLY A 495 12.00 10.14 -3.68
C GLY A 495 12.40 8.76 -3.19
N PHE A 496 13.62 8.29 -3.48
CA PHE A 496 14.18 7.06 -2.92
C PHE A 496 14.55 7.26 -1.45
N GLN A 497 14.50 6.20 -0.65
CA GLN A 497 14.97 6.26 0.73
C GLN A 497 16.44 5.81 0.77
N PRO A 498 17.41 6.63 1.21
CA PRO A 498 18.79 6.20 1.33
C PRO A 498 18.93 5.11 2.41
N LEU A 499 19.66 4.04 2.08
CA LEU A 499 19.81 2.83 2.89
C LEU A 499 20.36 3.10 4.29
N SER A 500 21.40 3.92 4.35
CA SER A 500 22.01 4.44 5.58
C SER A 500 21.00 5.15 6.50
N SER A 501 20.06 5.93 5.94
CA SER A 501 19.00 6.60 6.70
C SER A 501 18.04 5.60 7.33
N THR A 502 17.70 4.55 6.58
CA THR A 502 16.89 3.44 7.08
C THR A 502 17.61 2.74 8.23
N LYS A 503 18.88 2.36 8.05
CA LYS A 503 19.68 1.68 9.08
C LYS A 503 19.78 2.51 10.36
N ALA A 504 20.08 3.81 10.26
CA ALA A 504 20.15 4.72 11.40
C ALA A 504 18.82 4.80 12.16
N PHE A 505 17.70 4.90 11.42
CA PHE A 505 16.38 4.93 12.01
C PHE A 505 16.01 3.60 12.68
N GLU A 506 16.28 2.46 12.05
CA GLU A 506 16.02 1.13 12.59
C GLU A 506 16.84 0.84 13.85
N MET A 507 18.11 1.25 13.88
CA MET A 507 18.95 1.17 15.10
C MET A 507 18.35 1.98 16.24
N HIS A 508 17.98 3.24 15.97
CA HIS A 508 17.35 4.10 16.98
C HIS A 508 16.04 3.51 17.48
N ARG A 509 15.19 3.01 16.58
CA ARG A 509 13.92 2.35 16.92
C ARG A 509 14.15 1.11 17.78
N THR A 510 15.05 0.22 17.37
CA THR A 510 15.38 -1.01 18.11
C THR A 510 15.90 -0.70 19.52
N LEU A 511 16.80 0.28 19.65
CA LEU A 511 17.31 0.71 20.96
C LEU A 511 16.19 1.28 21.85
N SER A 512 15.27 2.05 21.27
CA SER A 512 14.11 2.58 22.00
C SER A 512 13.18 1.47 22.46
N GLU A 513 12.88 0.48 21.61
CA GLU A 513 12.02 -0.66 21.93
C GLU A 513 12.64 -1.53 23.04
N VAL A 514 13.93 -1.86 22.95
CA VAL A 514 14.65 -2.61 23.99
C VAL A 514 14.68 -1.84 25.31
N LYS A 515 14.89 -0.52 25.26
CA LYS A 515 14.83 0.32 26.46
C LYS A 515 13.44 0.29 27.09
N SER A 516 12.38 0.46 26.30
CA SER A 516 11.00 0.40 26.79
C SER A 516 10.70 -0.94 27.44
N TYR A 517 11.08 -2.06 26.82
CA TYR A 517 10.92 -3.39 27.40
C TYR A 517 11.59 -3.52 28.77
N ARG A 518 12.86 -3.08 28.88
CA ARG A 518 13.59 -3.08 30.15
C ARG A 518 12.90 -2.20 31.20
N ASP A 519 12.49 -1.00 30.82
CA ASP A 519 11.85 -0.04 31.73
C ASP A 519 10.48 -0.58 32.22
N GLU A 520 9.71 -1.23 31.36
CA GLU A 520 8.45 -1.92 31.70
C GLU A 520 8.69 -3.07 32.68
N LYS A 521 9.69 -3.94 32.42
CA LYS A 521 10.06 -5.03 33.34
C LYS A 521 10.52 -4.51 34.71
N GLN A 522 11.31 -3.45 34.70
CA GLN A 522 11.77 -2.77 35.91
C GLN A 522 10.59 -2.23 36.73
N GLU A 523 9.63 -1.61 36.07
CA GLU A 523 8.42 -1.09 36.70
C GLU A 523 7.51 -2.20 37.22
N GLU A 524 7.34 -3.29 36.46
CA GLU A 524 6.56 -4.47 36.86
C GLU A 524 7.06 -5.04 38.19
N TRP A 525 8.37 -5.31 38.32
CA TRP A 525 8.95 -5.84 39.55
C TRP A 525 8.93 -4.83 40.70
N ALA A 526 9.18 -3.55 40.44
CA ALA A 526 9.07 -2.52 41.46
C ALA A 526 7.64 -2.45 42.03
N ASN A 527 6.62 -2.63 41.18
CA ASN A 527 5.22 -2.64 41.58
C ASN A 527 4.87 -3.83 42.44
N LYS A 528 5.20 -5.04 41.95
CA LYS A 528 5.00 -6.27 42.70
C LYS A 528 5.69 -6.19 44.06
N TYR A 529 6.93 -5.67 44.11
CA TYR A 529 7.68 -5.53 45.35
C TYR A 529 7.04 -4.54 46.33
N VAL A 530 6.63 -3.35 45.86
CA VAL A 530 5.99 -2.34 46.70
C VAL A 530 4.64 -2.81 47.21
N GLN A 531 3.85 -3.49 46.38
CA GLN A 531 2.56 -4.08 46.78
C GLN A 531 2.75 -5.18 47.83
N ALA A 532 3.69 -6.12 47.62
CA ALA A 532 4.00 -7.16 48.59
C ALA A 532 4.43 -6.57 49.95
N LYS A 533 5.30 -5.56 49.93
CA LYS A 533 5.70 -4.84 51.14
C LYS A 533 4.54 -4.12 51.84
N ARG A 534 3.59 -3.55 51.08
CA ARG A 534 2.37 -2.91 51.65
C ARG A 534 1.42 -3.93 52.26
N ALA A 535 1.33 -5.12 51.67
CA ALA A 535 0.52 -6.24 52.16
C ALA A 535 1.16 -6.98 53.35
N GLY A 536 2.37 -6.60 53.78
CA GLY A 536 3.11 -7.30 54.85
C GLY A 536 3.77 -8.61 54.41
N ASP A 537 3.67 -8.97 53.13
CA ASP A 537 4.25 -10.20 52.58
C ASP A 537 5.75 -10.03 52.29
N LEU A 538 6.56 -10.30 53.32
CA LEU A 538 8.01 -10.24 53.25
C LEU A 538 8.62 -11.36 52.39
N GLN A 539 7.96 -12.50 52.28
CA GLN A 539 8.44 -13.63 51.49
C GLN A 539 8.36 -13.31 49.99
N THR A 540 7.19 -12.86 49.52
CA THR A 540 7.00 -12.47 48.13
C THR A 540 7.89 -11.28 47.76
N ALA A 541 8.08 -10.31 48.65
CA ALA A 541 9.00 -9.20 48.41
C ALA A 541 10.47 -9.67 48.26
N THR A 542 10.89 -10.68 49.02
CA THR A 542 12.25 -11.24 48.92
C THR A 542 12.40 -12.07 47.65
N ALA A 543 11.40 -12.88 47.30
CA ALA A 543 11.36 -13.64 46.07
C ALA A 543 11.52 -12.75 44.83
N ILE A 544 10.77 -11.65 44.74
CA ILE A 544 10.87 -10.69 43.63
C ILE A 544 12.27 -10.08 43.50
N LYS A 545 12.94 -9.82 44.63
CA LYS A 545 14.31 -9.29 44.61
C LYS A 545 15.31 -10.33 44.07
N GLU A 546 15.13 -11.60 44.44
CA GLU A 546 15.95 -12.68 43.91
C GLU A 546 15.65 -12.98 42.44
N GLU A 547 14.39 -12.96 42.01
CA GLU A 547 14.00 -13.05 40.60
C GLU A 547 14.67 -11.97 39.75
N ALA A 548 14.61 -10.70 40.19
CA ALA A 548 15.27 -9.60 39.49
C ALA A 548 16.81 -9.76 39.45
N ARG A 549 17.41 -10.33 40.50
CA ARG A 549 18.85 -10.65 40.53
C ARG A 549 19.20 -11.79 39.58
N GLN A 550 18.39 -12.85 39.54
CA GLN A 550 18.56 -13.98 38.64
C GLN A 550 18.44 -13.51 37.19
N TRP A 551 17.42 -12.71 36.86
CA TRP A 551 17.29 -12.07 35.55
C TRP A 551 18.55 -11.29 35.17
N ASN A 552 19.06 -10.44 36.06
CA ASN A 552 20.27 -9.66 35.78
C ASN A 552 21.49 -10.54 35.52
N ARG A 553 21.60 -11.69 36.21
CA ARG A 553 22.68 -12.67 35.95
C ARG A 553 22.48 -13.35 34.60
N GLU A 554 21.28 -13.82 34.30
CA GLU A 554 20.96 -14.45 33.02
C GLU A 554 21.16 -13.50 31.84
N ALA A 555 20.76 -12.23 31.97
CA ALA A 555 20.97 -11.21 30.96
C ALA A 555 22.47 -11.05 30.65
N VAL A 556 23.33 -11.04 31.66
CA VAL A 556 24.80 -10.99 31.47
C VAL A 556 25.32 -12.28 30.83
N LEU A 557 24.87 -13.45 31.29
CA LEU A 557 25.28 -14.75 30.74
C LEU A 557 24.88 -14.91 29.26
N LYS A 558 23.73 -14.36 28.87
CA LYS A 558 23.25 -14.31 27.48
C LYS A 558 23.92 -13.20 26.65
N GLY A 559 24.88 -12.45 27.21
CA GLY A 559 25.58 -11.38 26.52
C GLY A 559 24.73 -10.12 26.27
N ARG A 560 23.68 -9.92 27.08
CA ARG A 560 22.70 -8.83 26.98
C ARG A 560 22.69 -7.94 28.24
N PRO A 561 23.82 -7.29 28.59
CA PRO A 561 23.87 -6.40 29.76
C PRO A 561 22.93 -5.19 29.64
N ASP A 562 22.47 -4.86 28.43
CA ASP A 562 21.48 -3.83 28.13
C ASP A 562 20.10 -4.10 28.76
N LEU A 563 19.77 -5.37 29.02
CA LEU A 563 18.50 -5.78 29.66
C LEU A 563 18.54 -5.78 31.19
N LYS A 564 19.67 -5.39 31.80
CA LYS A 564 19.80 -5.33 33.25
C LYS A 564 18.84 -4.29 33.84
N VAL A 565 18.16 -4.69 34.90
CA VAL A 565 17.18 -3.91 35.63
C VAL A 565 17.79 -3.38 36.92
N ASP A 566 17.56 -2.10 37.22
CA ASP A 566 17.88 -1.49 38.51
C ASP A 566 16.63 -1.41 39.40
N LEU A 567 16.35 -2.53 40.06
CA LEU A 567 15.21 -2.63 40.97
C LEU A 567 15.31 -1.65 42.16
N HIS A 568 16.53 -1.36 42.64
CA HIS A 568 16.72 -0.46 43.77
C HIS A 568 16.33 0.98 43.41
N ALA A 569 16.81 1.49 42.27
CA ALA A 569 16.43 2.80 41.77
C ALA A 569 14.91 2.89 41.51
N ALA A 570 14.32 1.84 40.94
CA ALA A 570 12.88 1.80 40.64
C ALA A 570 12.00 1.80 41.91
N ILE A 571 12.36 1.01 42.92
CA ILE A 571 11.67 1.01 44.22
C ILE A 571 11.83 2.38 44.90
N ALA A 572 13.03 2.96 44.87
CA ALA A 572 13.28 4.27 45.47
C ALA A 572 12.44 5.37 44.79
N ALA A 573 12.28 5.33 43.47
CA ALA A 573 11.40 6.22 42.74
C ALA A 573 9.93 6.03 43.13
N ARG A 574 9.46 4.78 43.27
CA ARG A 574 8.07 4.44 43.65
C ARG A 574 7.71 4.76 45.10
N ARG A 575 8.70 4.78 46.01
CA ARG A 575 8.50 5.13 47.42
C ARG A 575 8.42 6.63 47.67
N LYS A 576 8.95 7.45 46.75
CA LYS A 576 8.84 8.90 46.85
C LYS A 576 7.37 9.28 46.59
N PRO A 577 6.75 10.11 47.44
CA PRO A 577 5.44 10.66 47.14
C PRO A 577 5.52 11.45 45.83
N ALA A 578 4.44 11.39 45.04
CA ALA A 578 4.32 12.20 43.82
C ALA A 578 4.40 13.67 44.22
N GLN A 579 5.55 14.29 43.96
CA GLN A 579 5.79 15.69 44.25
C GLN A 579 5.57 16.49 42.96
N PRO A 580 4.95 17.67 43.03
CA PRO A 580 4.85 18.56 41.88
C PRO A 580 6.25 18.89 41.37
N MET A 581 6.39 19.08 40.05
CA MET A 581 7.66 19.52 39.47
C MET A 581 8.15 20.79 40.17
N ARG A 582 9.46 20.98 40.29
CA ARG A 582 10.04 22.11 41.04
C ARG A 582 9.46 23.47 40.61
N GLN A 583 9.17 23.62 39.32
CA GLN A 583 8.56 24.80 38.70
C GLN A 583 7.07 24.98 39.05
N MET A 584 6.36 23.88 39.34
CA MET A 584 4.94 23.87 39.70
C MET A 584 4.70 23.91 41.21
N LYS A 585 5.73 24.07 42.04
CA LYS A 585 5.58 24.11 43.50
C LYS A 585 4.72 25.28 44.00
N GLY A 586 4.79 26.43 43.32
CA GLY A 586 3.93 27.59 43.61
C GLY A 586 2.46 27.29 43.32
N MET A 587 2.16 26.85 42.10
CA MET A 587 0.81 26.42 41.70
C MET A 587 0.27 25.30 42.59
N ALA A 588 1.10 24.33 42.97
CA ALA A 588 0.69 23.25 43.86
C ALA A 588 0.35 23.74 45.27
N LYS A 589 1.00 24.82 45.73
CA LYS A 589 0.66 25.48 47.00
C LYS A 589 -0.67 26.22 46.90
N GLU A 590 -0.90 26.95 45.81
CA GLU A 590 -2.18 27.63 45.55
C GLU A 590 -3.33 26.64 45.42
N LEU A 591 -3.15 25.55 44.67
CA LEU A 591 -4.15 24.49 44.56
C LEU A 591 -4.41 23.85 45.92
N ARG A 592 -3.36 23.58 46.70
CA ARG A 592 -3.50 23.02 48.05
C ARG A 592 -4.36 23.92 48.95
N GLU A 593 -4.14 25.23 48.91
CA GLU A 593 -4.95 26.22 49.62
C GLU A 593 -6.40 26.25 49.08
N ALA A 594 -6.59 26.23 47.77
CA ALA A 594 -7.91 26.25 47.13
C ALA A 594 -8.75 24.99 47.41
N TYR A 595 -8.12 23.82 47.55
CA TYR A 595 -8.78 22.57 47.92
C TYR A 595 -8.86 22.32 49.45
N GLY A 596 -8.35 23.24 50.28
CA GLY A 596 -8.42 23.16 51.74
C GLY A 596 -7.60 22.01 52.35
N MET A 597 -6.44 21.67 51.76
CA MET A 597 -5.56 20.55 52.17
C MET A 597 -4.25 20.97 52.87
#